data_AF-A0A6P0R527-F1
#
_entry.id   AF-A0A6P0R527-F1
#
_cell.length_a   1.000
_cell.length_b   1.000
_cell.length_c   1.000
_cell.angle_alpha   90.00
_cell.angle_beta   90.00
_cell.angle_gamma   90.00
#
_symmetry.space_group_name_H-M   'P 1'
#
loop_
_entity.id
_entity.type
_entity.pdbx_description
1 polymer ?
#
loop_
_entity_poly.entity_id
_entity_poly.type
_entity_poly.pdbx_seq_one_letter_code
_entity_poly.pdbx_strand_id
1 'polypeptide(L)'
;MNLTKNLLVPDYIYSARVDVADIPFFEEAFYQDLEFYTEDIKSTSDRFNYGLRIGYGYMNMIKKNLYSLPEKYTIKSLGDKGFDWRFVPELINKYDVKYSICAGAGTNITFETSFAQEFPDINITLLDPSPHSVKHIERIKLPSNLKFLPVGFSNKDEILKFHKPSTHGAGSLSTLNLQPSDTFFELPVKRILTILNEQNIEAKNLCYLKFDIEGSEHAVIDDIIKSKLRPAHIAFEFDQPVPPWTMEKTLKKLIKYGYAIVDIWGLNVLAIDKLLIT
;
A
#
# COMPACT_ATOMS: atom_id res chain seq x y z
N MET A 1 4.55 -32.86 37.25
CA MET A 1 4.43 -31.41 37.39
C MET A 1 4.14 -30.87 35.99
N ASN A 2 2.86 -30.65 35.67
CA ASN A 2 2.42 -30.19 34.36
C ASN A 2 2.82 -28.72 34.19
N LEU A 3 3.80 -28.45 33.33
CA LEU A 3 4.08 -27.11 32.84
C LEU A 3 3.05 -26.78 31.77
N THR A 4 1.90 -26.26 32.18
CA THR A 4 1.02 -25.51 31.28
C THR A 4 1.81 -24.31 30.77
N LYS A 5 2.30 -24.40 29.51
CA LYS A 5 2.76 -23.24 28.75
C LYS A 5 1.57 -22.30 28.60
N ASN A 6 1.45 -21.34 29.50
CA ASN A 6 0.56 -20.21 29.29
C ASN A 6 1.08 -19.46 28.05
N LEU A 7 0.26 -19.42 27.01
CA LEU A 7 0.48 -18.60 25.83
C LEU A 7 0.46 -17.14 26.26
N LEU A 8 1.62 -16.48 26.21
CA LEU A 8 1.81 -15.06 26.53
C LEU A 8 1.46 -14.14 25.36
N VAL A 9 0.49 -14.52 24.52
CA VAL A 9 0.16 -13.79 23.30
C VAL A 9 -1.35 -13.78 23.08
N PRO A 10 -2.00 -12.60 22.97
CA PRO A 10 -3.42 -12.51 22.67
C PRO A 10 -3.79 -13.14 21.32
N ASP A 11 -4.96 -13.78 21.25
CA ASP A 11 -5.42 -14.58 20.11
C ASP A 11 -5.53 -13.81 18.77
N TYR A 12 -5.56 -12.47 18.78
CA TYR A 12 -5.67 -11.69 17.55
C TYR A 12 -4.37 -11.67 16.73
N ILE A 13 -3.22 -12.04 17.31
CA ILE A 13 -1.95 -12.19 16.55
C ILE A 13 -2.01 -13.36 15.57
N TYR A 14 -2.96 -14.30 15.72
CA TYR A 14 -3.18 -15.39 14.79
C TYR A 14 -3.97 -15.01 13.53
N SER A 15 -4.37 -13.73 13.36
CA SER A 15 -5.13 -13.31 12.17
C SER A 15 -4.26 -13.03 10.93
N ALA A 16 -2.94 -12.86 11.09
CA ALA A 16 -1.99 -12.87 9.97
C ALA A 16 -1.42 -14.28 9.82
N ARG A 17 -1.78 -14.95 8.72
CA ARG A 17 -1.54 -16.38 8.44
C ARG A 17 -0.05 -16.75 8.33
N VAL A 18 0.64 -16.89 9.45
CA VAL A 18 1.92 -17.60 9.57
C VAL A 18 1.64 -18.89 10.34
N ASP A 19 1.99 -20.06 9.79
CA ASP A 19 1.94 -21.30 10.56
C ASP A 19 2.95 -21.18 11.70
N VAL A 20 2.52 -21.50 12.92
CA VAL A 20 3.37 -21.43 14.12
C VAL A 20 4.62 -22.32 13.96
N ALA A 21 4.52 -23.38 13.15
CA ALA A 21 5.64 -24.25 12.82
C ALA A 21 6.76 -23.56 12.02
N ASP A 22 6.44 -22.49 11.29
CA ASP A 22 7.39 -21.81 10.41
C ASP A 22 8.20 -20.72 11.14
N ILE A 23 7.85 -20.37 12.38
CA ILE A 23 8.49 -19.31 13.17
C ILE A 23 10.02 -19.48 13.29
N PRO A 24 10.55 -20.68 13.63
CA PRO A 24 12.00 -20.87 13.74
C PRO A 24 12.76 -20.65 12.43
N PHE A 25 12.12 -20.91 11.29
CA PHE A 25 12.71 -20.66 9.97
C PHE A 25 12.86 -19.17 9.69
N PHE A 26 11.89 -18.32 10.06
CA PHE A 26 12.08 -16.87 9.95
C PHE A 26 13.20 -16.39 10.86
N GLU A 27 13.28 -16.93 12.08
CA GLU A 27 14.28 -16.50 13.06
C GLU A 27 15.68 -16.78 12.53
N GLU A 28 15.90 -17.98 11.98
CA GLU A 28 17.17 -18.36 11.35
C GLU A 28 17.51 -17.50 10.11
N ALA A 29 16.55 -17.29 9.21
CA ALA A 29 16.74 -16.43 8.03
C ALA A 29 17.04 -14.97 8.41
N PHE A 30 16.41 -14.46 9.48
CA PHE A 30 16.64 -13.10 9.98
C PHE A 30 18.09 -12.88 10.42
N TYR A 31 18.66 -13.85 11.16
CA TYR A 31 20.02 -13.72 11.70
C TYR A 31 21.10 -13.80 10.63
N GLN A 32 20.82 -14.41 9.47
CA GLN A 32 21.76 -14.48 8.34
C GLN A 32 21.85 -13.16 7.57
N ASP A 33 20.81 -12.33 7.64
CA ASP A 33 20.61 -11.16 6.76
C ASP A 33 20.68 -9.81 7.51
N LEU A 34 21.24 -9.80 8.73
CA LEU A 34 21.32 -8.62 9.61
C LEU A 34 21.95 -7.37 8.96
N GLU A 35 22.79 -7.56 7.94
CA GLU A 35 23.43 -6.49 7.18
C GLU A 35 22.46 -5.68 6.28
N PHE A 36 21.28 -6.22 5.96
CA PHE A 36 20.32 -5.58 5.04
C PHE A 36 19.32 -4.65 5.73
N TYR A 37 19.43 -4.43 7.04
CA TYR A 37 18.50 -3.59 7.81
C TYR A 37 19.11 -2.22 8.15
N THR A 38 18.27 -1.18 8.19
CA THR A 38 18.69 0.13 8.71
C THR A 38 18.90 0.07 10.23
N GLU A 39 19.69 0.99 10.79
CA GLU A 39 19.99 1.01 12.24
C GLU A 39 18.72 1.17 13.10
N ASP A 40 17.75 1.95 12.62
CA ASP A 40 16.46 2.13 13.29
C ASP A 40 15.71 0.80 13.43
N ILE A 41 15.71 -0.02 12.37
CA ILE A 41 15.09 -1.35 12.34
C ILE A 41 15.83 -2.33 13.26
N LYS A 42 17.17 -2.25 13.35
CA LYS A 42 17.98 -3.13 14.21
C LYS A 42 17.77 -2.91 15.71
N SER A 43 17.28 -1.73 16.11
CA SER A 43 17.22 -1.30 17.52
C SER A 43 15.99 -1.78 18.34
N THR A 44 14.94 -2.31 17.72
CA THR A 44 13.64 -2.56 18.38
C THR A 44 13.41 -4.00 18.85
N SER A 45 13.18 -4.25 20.14
CA SER A 45 13.25 -5.59 20.77
C SER A 45 12.01 -6.51 20.68
N ASP A 46 10.91 -6.08 20.04
CA ASP A 46 9.60 -6.77 20.18
C ASP A 46 9.14 -7.53 18.91
N ARG A 47 8.24 -8.51 19.09
CA ARG A 47 7.76 -9.42 18.03
C ARG A 47 7.09 -8.73 16.82
N PHE A 48 6.32 -7.66 17.03
CA PHE A 48 5.75 -6.87 15.93
C PHE A 48 6.86 -6.24 15.09
N ASN A 49 7.87 -5.70 15.79
CA ASN A 49 9.06 -5.15 15.14
C ASN A 49 9.84 -6.24 14.41
N TYR A 50 9.92 -7.46 14.96
CA TYR A 50 10.53 -8.61 14.30
C TYR A 50 9.85 -8.95 12.96
N GLY A 51 8.51 -9.02 12.92
CA GLY A 51 7.76 -9.20 11.68
C GLY A 51 8.01 -8.08 10.66
N LEU A 52 8.04 -6.83 11.13
CA LEU A 52 8.45 -5.68 10.32
C LEU A 52 9.86 -5.87 9.75
N ARG A 53 10.86 -6.28 10.56
CA ARG A 53 12.22 -6.51 10.05
C ARG A 53 12.18 -7.54 8.94
N ILE A 54 11.62 -8.72 9.17
CA ILE A 54 11.49 -9.76 8.14
C ILE A 54 10.89 -9.20 6.83
N GLY A 55 9.83 -8.39 6.93
CA GLY A 55 9.25 -7.69 5.80
C GLY A 55 10.27 -6.81 5.06
N TYR A 56 10.93 -5.89 5.75
CA TYR A 56 11.95 -5.01 5.17
C TYR A 56 13.13 -5.77 4.54
N GLY A 57 13.58 -6.85 5.17
CA GLY A 57 14.74 -7.63 4.73
C GLY A 57 14.44 -8.34 3.43
N TYR A 58 13.24 -8.92 3.37
CA TYR A 58 12.71 -9.52 2.16
C TYR A 58 12.59 -8.50 1.02
N MET A 59 12.03 -7.32 1.29
CA MET A 59 11.93 -6.25 0.28
C MET A 59 13.30 -5.80 -0.23
N ASN A 60 14.31 -5.69 0.65
CA ASN A 60 15.69 -5.41 0.28
C ASN A 60 16.32 -6.53 -0.56
N MET A 61 15.97 -7.80 -0.32
CA MET A 61 16.40 -8.91 -1.18
C MET A 61 15.79 -8.79 -2.58
N ILE A 62 14.50 -8.49 -2.69
CA ILE A 62 13.83 -8.28 -4.00
C ILE A 62 14.45 -7.10 -4.74
N LYS A 63 14.78 -6.02 -4.03
CA LYS A 63 15.36 -4.80 -4.60
C LYS A 63 16.63 -5.06 -5.42
N LYS A 64 17.37 -6.13 -5.13
CA LYS A 64 18.56 -6.54 -5.89
C LYS A 64 18.25 -7.06 -7.30
N ASN A 65 17.01 -7.48 -7.55
CA ASN A 65 16.57 -8.13 -8.79
C ASN A 65 15.38 -7.41 -9.44
N LEU A 66 15.32 -6.07 -9.32
CA LEU A 66 14.30 -5.26 -9.96
C LEU A 66 14.48 -5.21 -11.48
N TYR A 67 13.40 -4.92 -12.19
CA TYR A 67 13.46 -4.65 -13.61
C TYR A 67 14.22 -3.35 -13.86
N SER A 68 15.31 -3.43 -14.62
CA SER A 68 16.08 -2.26 -15.02
C SER A 68 15.34 -1.50 -16.12
N LEU A 69 14.86 -0.30 -15.79
CA LEU A 69 14.27 0.61 -16.76
C LEU A 69 15.32 1.07 -17.79
N PRO A 70 14.95 1.21 -19.08
CA PRO A 70 15.78 1.88 -20.07
C PRO A 70 16.19 3.29 -19.63
N GLU A 71 17.39 3.76 -20.00
CA GLU A 71 17.98 5.05 -19.55
C GLU A 71 17.10 6.28 -19.79
N LYS A 72 16.20 6.24 -20.78
CA LYS A 72 15.25 7.32 -21.08
C LYS A 72 14.14 7.48 -20.03
N TYR A 73 14.03 6.55 -19.08
CA TYR A 73 13.03 6.58 -18.02
C TYR A 73 13.71 6.85 -16.68
N THR A 74 13.18 7.81 -15.95
CA THR A 74 13.67 8.17 -14.62
C THR A 74 12.64 7.85 -13.55
N ILE A 75 13.08 7.54 -12.33
CA ILE A 75 12.17 7.42 -11.19
C ILE A 75 12.27 8.71 -10.39
N LYS A 76 11.14 9.40 -10.24
CA LYS A 76 11.00 10.61 -9.44
C LYS A 76 10.24 10.31 -8.15
N SER A 77 10.57 11.01 -7.07
CA SER A 77 9.81 10.98 -5.81
C SER A 77 9.19 12.34 -5.50
N LEU A 78 7.98 12.35 -4.94
CA LEU A 78 7.26 13.54 -4.46
C LEU A 78 6.63 13.26 -3.10
N GLY A 79 6.41 14.32 -2.32
CA GLY A 79 5.85 14.24 -0.96
C GLY A 79 6.91 14.53 0.12
N ASP A 80 6.45 14.66 1.35
CA ASP A 80 7.31 14.84 2.51
C ASP A 80 8.24 13.64 2.71
N LYS A 81 9.40 13.87 3.31
CA LYS A 81 10.34 12.80 3.66
C LYS A 81 9.64 11.75 4.53
N GLY A 82 9.59 10.50 4.05
CA GLY A 82 8.94 9.38 4.75
C GLY A 82 7.46 9.18 4.42
N PHE A 83 6.88 10.08 3.61
CA PHE A 83 5.54 9.96 3.01
C PHE A 83 5.60 10.08 1.48
N ASP A 84 6.81 9.97 0.92
CA ASP A 84 7.06 10.19 -0.50
C ASP A 84 6.69 8.97 -1.33
N TRP A 85 6.09 9.22 -2.50
CA TRP A 85 5.73 8.19 -3.47
C TRP A 85 6.43 8.42 -4.80
N ARG A 86 6.78 7.31 -5.44
CA ARG A 86 7.61 7.29 -6.64
C ARG A 86 6.85 6.93 -7.89
N PHE A 87 7.26 7.50 -9.02
CA PHE A 87 6.64 7.30 -10.33
C PHE A 87 7.65 7.54 -11.46
N VAL A 88 7.26 7.18 -12.70
CA VAL A 88 8.06 7.40 -13.91
C VAL A 88 7.40 8.50 -14.75
N PRO A 89 7.87 9.77 -14.68
CA PRO A 89 7.19 10.92 -15.28
C PRO A 89 6.99 10.77 -16.80
N GLU A 90 7.92 10.15 -17.51
CA GLU A 90 7.82 9.99 -18.97
C GLU A 90 6.66 9.07 -19.37
N LEU A 91 6.30 8.11 -18.50
CA LEU A 91 5.13 7.25 -18.70
C LEU A 91 3.84 7.94 -18.24
N ILE A 92 3.93 8.80 -17.23
CA ILE A 92 2.85 9.71 -16.84
C ILE A 92 2.59 10.76 -17.91
N ASN A 93 3.47 11.02 -18.88
CA ASN A 93 3.21 11.95 -19.99
C ASN A 93 2.69 11.27 -21.27
N LYS A 94 2.89 9.96 -21.46
CA LYS A 94 2.55 9.17 -22.68
C LYS A 94 1.07 8.98 -23.07
N TYR A 95 0.14 9.59 -22.37
CA TYR A 95 -1.31 9.41 -22.55
C TYR A 95 -1.92 10.80 -22.67
N ASP A 96 -2.84 11.00 -23.62
CA ASP A 96 -3.33 12.32 -23.99
C ASP A 96 -4.25 12.99 -22.95
N VAL A 97 -4.93 12.22 -22.08
CA VAL A 97 -5.78 12.72 -20.99
C VAL A 97 -5.78 11.67 -19.88
N LYS A 98 -5.54 12.04 -18.61
CA LYS A 98 -5.33 11.05 -17.54
C LYS A 98 -6.06 11.32 -16.25
N TYR A 99 -6.40 10.22 -15.61
CA TYR A 99 -6.87 10.16 -14.25
C TYR A 99 -5.86 9.42 -13.38
N SER A 100 -5.71 9.87 -12.15
CA SER A 100 -5.01 9.15 -11.10
C SER A 100 -5.98 8.85 -9.96
N ILE A 101 -5.88 7.66 -9.38
CA ILE A 101 -6.60 7.30 -8.16
C ILE A 101 -5.56 7.04 -7.07
N CYS A 102 -5.69 7.75 -5.95
CA CYS A 102 -4.84 7.60 -4.78
C CYS A 102 -5.72 7.19 -3.60
N ALA A 103 -5.36 6.14 -2.86
CA ALA A 103 -6.05 5.70 -1.66
C ALA A 103 -5.12 5.72 -0.44
N GLY A 104 -5.69 5.94 0.74
CA GLY A 104 -4.95 6.16 1.99
C GLY A 104 -4.41 7.58 2.04
N ALA A 105 -5.31 8.54 2.26
CA ALA A 105 -4.94 9.95 2.37
C ALA A 105 -4.36 10.25 3.76
N GLY A 106 -4.91 9.59 4.79
CA GLY A 106 -4.59 9.89 6.18
C GLY A 106 -4.67 11.39 6.45
N THR A 107 -3.60 11.93 7.03
CA THR A 107 -3.44 13.38 7.25
C THR A 107 -2.20 13.96 6.57
N ASN A 108 -1.53 13.19 5.70
CA ASN A 108 -0.42 13.69 4.88
C ASN A 108 -0.74 13.40 3.42
N ILE A 109 -1.14 14.44 2.70
CA ILE A 109 -1.47 14.37 1.27
C ILE A 109 -0.45 15.11 0.40
N THR A 110 0.77 15.28 0.91
CA THR A 110 1.79 16.11 0.25
C THR A 110 2.24 15.51 -1.08
N PHE A 111 2.23 14.18 -1.20
CA PHE A 111 2.40 13.52 -2.48
C PHE A 111 1.31 13.95 -3.46
N GLU A 112 0.03 13.78 -3.11
CA GLU A 112 -1.09 14.07 -4.01
C GLU A 112 -1.13 15.54 -4.40
N THR A 113 -0.87 16.46 -3.48
CA THR A 113 -0.81 17.89 -3.79
C THR A 113 0.37 18.26 -4.68
N SER A 114 1.54 17.66 -4.46
CA SER A 114 2.73 17.89 -5.30
C SER A 114 2.54 17.30 -6.69
N PHE A 115 1.94 16.10 -6.77
CA PHE A 115 1.63 15.42 -8.02
C PHE A 115 0.60 16.22 -8.83
N ALA A 116 -0.42 16.78 -8.18
CA ALA A 116 -1.40 17.67 -8.81
C ALA A 116 -0.76 18.92 -9.43
N GLN A 117 0.23 19.50 -8.75
CA GLN A 117 0.95 20.69 -9.22
C GLN A 117 1.90 20.37 -10.37
N GLU A 118 2.59 19.22 -10.32
CA GLU A 118 3.50 18.79 -11.38
C GLU A 118 2.76 18.39 -12.66
N PHE A 119 1.55 17.83 -12.52
CA PHE A 119 0.73 17.36 -13.63
C PHE A 119 -0.65 18.04 -13.62
N PRO A 120 -0.75 19.33 -14.01
CA PRO A 120 -2.01 20.08 -13.94
C PRO A 120 -3.11 19.52 -14.84
N ASP A 121 -2.74 18.78 -15.90
CA ASP A 121 -3.68 18.16 -16.85
C ASP A 121 -4.22 16.79 -16.38
N ILE A 122 -3.77 16.30 -15.22
CA ILE A 122 -4.21 15.02 -14.65
C ILE A 122 -5.23 15.28 -13.54
N ASN A 123 -6.40 14.64 -13.65
CA ASN A 123 -7.41 14.66 -12.60
C ASN A 123 -7.11 13.57 -11.57
N ILE A 124 -6.96 13.95 -10.31
CA ILE A 124 -6.64 13.04 -9.20
C ILE A 124 -7.87 12.88 -8.32
N THR A 125 -8.25 11.63 -8.07
CA THR A 125 -9.24 11.29 -7.04
C THR A 125 -8.52 10.66 -5.86
N LEU A 126 -8.62 11.31 -4.72
CA LEU A 126 -8.08 10.86 -3.44
C LEU A 126 -9.18 10.21 -2.61
N LEU A 127 -8.92 9.00 -2.12
CA LEU A 127 -9.86 8.12 -1.44
C LEU A 127 -9.40 7.90 0.00
N ASP A 128 -10.25 8.23 0.96
CA ASP A 128 -10.05 7.83 2.35
C ASP A 128 -11.38 7.92 3.10
N PRO A 129 -11.85 6.85 3.76
CA PRO A 129 -13.11 6.91 4.47
C PRO A 129 -12.97 7.43 5.90
N SER A 130 -11.74 7.58 6.42
CA SER A 130 -11.51 7.83 7.84
C SER A 130 -12.00 9.21 8.26
N PRO A 131 -12.69 9.33 9.42
CA PRO A 131 -13.16 10.62 9.91
C PRO A 131 -12.02 11.64 10.14
N HIS A 132 -10.81 11.17 10.43
CA HIS A 132 -9.63 12.01 10.59
C HIS A 132 -9.17 12.60 9.26
N SER A 133 -9.16 11.81 8.18
CA SER A 133 -8.83 12.31 6.84
C SER A 133 -9.87 13.30 6.34
N VAL A 134 -11.16 12.99 6.48
CA VAL A 134 -12.26 13.91 6.11
C VAL A 134 -12.07 15.28 6.81
N LYS A 135 -11.88 15.26 8.14
CA LYS A 135 -11.64 16.47 8.93
C LYS A 135 -10.36 17.22 8.56
N HIS A 136 -9.35 16.53 8.05
CA HIS A 136 -8.11 17.17 7.58
C HIS A 136 -8.36 17.89 6.25
N ILE A 137 -8.99 17.20 5.29
CA ILE A 137 -9.31 17.75 3.97
C ILE A 137 -10.23 18.98 4.07
N GLU A 138 -11.24 18.97 4.94
CA GLU A 138 -12.15 20.11 5.15
C GLU A 138 -11.44 21.40 5.59
N ARG A 139 -10.21 21.32 6.11
CA ARG A 139 -9.46 22.48 6.64
C ARG A 139 -8.45 23.05 5.64
N ILE A 140 -8.23 22.38 4.52
CA ILE A 140 -7.19 22.76 3.55
C ILE A 140 -7.81 23.06 2.19
N LYS A 141 -7.12 23.89 1.40
CA LYS A 141 -7.51 24.15 0.02
C LYS A 141 -6.80 23.15 -0.89
N LEU A 142 -7.56 22.29 -1.56
CA LEU A 142 -7.02 21.35 -2.53
C LEU A 142 -6.70 22.06 -3.87
N PRO A 143 -5.68 21.59 -4.62
CA PRO A 143 -5.51 21.92 -6.04
C PRO A 143 -6.78 21.66 -6.85
N SER A 144 -7.00 22.42 -7.92
CA SER A 144 -8.25 22.34 -8.71
C SER A 144 -8.47 20.99 -9.40
N ASN A 145 -7.38 20.28 -9.68
CA ASN A 145 -7.37 18.94 -10.29
C ASN A 145 -7.27 17.82 -9.23
N LEU A 146 -7.37 18.12 -7.94
CA LEU A 146 -7.40 17.14 -6.85
C LEU A 146 -8.78 17.13 -6.18
N LYS A 147 -9.48 16.01 -6.29
CA LYS A 147 -10.78 15.77 -5.66
C LYS A 147 -10.66 14.73 -4.58
N PHE A 148 -11.30 14.97 -3.44
CA PHE A 148 -11.41 14.00 -2.35
C PHE A 148 -12.77 13.29 -2.38
N LEU A 149 -12.78 11.97 -2.13
CA LEU A 149 -13.98 11.16 -1.92
C LEU A 149 -13.87 10.43 -0.57
N PRO A 150 -14.87 10.55 0.33
CA PRO A 150 -14.85 9.91 1.64
C PRO A 150 -15.24 8.43 1.57
N VAL A 151 -14.47 7.64 0.82
CA VAL A 151 -14.71 6.22 0.57
C VAL A 151 -13.39 5.46 0.62
N GLY A 152 -13.40 4.26 1.18
CA GLY A 152 -12.25 3.37 1.18
C GLY A 152 -12.10 2.60 -0.11
N PHE A 153 -10.90 2.10 -0.34
CA PHE A 153 -10.58 1.29 -1.50
C PHE A 153 -10.41 -0.17 -1.09
N SER A 154 -11.15 -1.06 -1.75
CA SER A 154 -11.14 -2.51 -1.46
C SER A 154 -11.40 -3.31 -2.74
N ASN A 155 -11.42 -4.64 -2.61
CA ASN A 155 -11.79 -5.58 -3.68
C ASN A 155 -13.30 -5.82 -3.79
N LYS A 156 -14.12 -5.18 -2.94
CA LYS A 156 -15.58 -5.30 -2.92
C LYS A 156 -16.24 -3.96 -2.57
N ASP A 157 -17.50 -3.86 -2.94
CA ASP A 157 -18.37 -2.75 -2.55
C ASP A 157 -19.15 -3.19 -1.31
N GLU A 158 -18.78 -2.66 -0.15
CA GLU A 158 -19.40 -3.02 1.12
C GLU A 158 -19.18 -1.93 2.17
N ILE A 159 -19.84 -2.08 3.33
CA ILE A 159 -19.55 -1.29 4.52
C ILE A 159 -18.67 -2.18 5.41
N LEU A 160 -17.44 -1.74 5.68
CA LEU A 160 -16.53 -2.43 6.57
C LEU A 160 -16.52 -1.77 7.95
N LYS A 161 -16.31 -2.59 8.98
CA LYS A 161 -16.06 -2.13 10.34
C LYS A 161 -14.57 -1.89 10.51
N PHE A 162 -14.21 -0.64 10.74
CA PHE A 162 -12.86 -0.22 11.00
C PHE A 162 -12.66 0.00 12.49
N HIS A 163 -11.66 -0.66 13.07
CA HIS A 163 -11.36 -0.54 14.49
C HIS A 163 -10.26 0.50 14.70
N LYS A 164 -10.42 1.36 15.71
CA LYS A 164 -9.39 2.33 16.09
C LYS A 164 -8.26 1.60 16.82
N PRO A 165 -6.97 1.86 16.50
CA PRO A 165 -5.87 1.43 17.37
C PRO A 165 -6.04 2.08 18.75
N SER A 166 -5.90 1.32 19.84
CA SER A 166 -6.12 1.83 21.21
C SER A 166 -5.06 2.83 21.68
N THR A 167 -3.92 2.92 20.99
CA THR A 167 -2.81 3.80 21.36
C THR A 167 -3.05 5.22 20.84
N HIS A 168 -2.88 6.20 21.74
CA HIS A 168 -3.01 7.65 21.50
C HIS A 168 -1.88 8.17 20.59
N GLY A 169 -1.85 7.77 19.33
CA GLY A 169 -0.90 8.24 18.32
C GLY A 169 -1.50 8.07 16.94
N ALA A 170 -1.30 9.06 16.07
CA ALA A 170 -1.85 9.13 14.71
C ALA A 170 -1.73 7.77 13.99
N GLY A 171 -2.87 7.22 13.57
CA GLY A 171 -2.90 5.92 12.91
C GLY A 171 -4.16 5.79 12.07
N SER A 172 -3.98 5.35 10.84
CA SER A 172 -5.02 4.95 9.91
C SER A 172 -5.95 3.92 10.54
N LEU A 173 -7.15 3.83 10.00
CA LEU A 173 -8.16 2.88 10.44
C LEU A 173 -7.91 1.53 9.75
N SER A 174 -7.74 0.46 10.53
CA SER A 174 -7.62 -0.92 10.02
C SER A 174 -8.95 -1.65 10.10
N THR A 175 -9.22 -2.51 9.11
CA THR A 175 -10.40 -3.41 9.08
C THR A 175 -10.22 -4.63 10.00
N LEU A 176 -8.99 -4.85 10.49
CA LEU A 176 -8.65 -5.95 11.37
C LEU A 176 -8.85 -5.51 12.82
N ASN A 177 -9.67 -6.25 13.57
CA ASN A 177 -9.93 -6.01 15.00
C ASN A 177 -8.70 -6.45 15.83
N LEU A 178 -7.60 -5.71 15.70
CA LEU A 178 -6.31 -6.01 16.34
C LEU A 178 -6.31 -5.64 17.83
N GLN A 179 -7.32 -4.93 18.34
CA GLN A 179 -7.56 -4.78 19.76
C GLN A 179 -9.06 -4.66 20.01
N PRO A 180 -9.65 -5.42 20.95
CA PRO A 180 -11.05 -5.30 21.32
C PRO A 180 -11.27 -3.97 22.05
N SER A 181 -11.42 -2.91 21.28
CA SER A 181 -12.11 -1.70 21.72
C SER A 181 -13.50 -1.71 21.10
N ASP A 182 -14.52 -1.37 21.88
CA ASP A 182 -15.93 -1.32 21.42
C ASP A 182 -16.21 -0.15 20.47
N THR A 183 -15.18 0.58 20.03
CA THR A 183 -15.32 1.73 19.10
C THR A 183 -14.84 1.34 17.71
N PHE A 184 -15.80 1.11 16.84
CA PHE A 184 -15.60 0.87 15.42
C PHE A 184 -16.34 1.92 14.58
N PHE A 185 -15.81 2.21 13.40
CA PHE A 185 -16.47 3.03 12.39
C PHE A 185 -16.97 2.11 11.27
N GLU A 186 -18.25 2.24 10.93
CA GLU A 186 -18.80 1.61 9.72
C GLU A 186 -18.56 2.55 8.55
N LEU A 187 -17.69 2.14 7.63
CA LEU A 187 -17.22 2.99 6.56
C LEU A 187 -17.37 2.29 5.20
N PRO A 188 -17.81 3.02 4.17
CA PRO A 188 -17.97 2.45 2.84
C PRO A 188 -16.61 2.19 2.21
N VAL A 189 -16.44 1.02 1.62
CA VAL A 189 -15.33 0.70 0.72
C VAL A 189 -15.87 0.31 -0.64
N LYS A 190 -15.11 0.60 -1.69
CA LYS A 190 -15.48 0.32 -3.08
C LYS A 190 -14.34 -0.28 -3.88
N ARG A 191 -14.73 -1.05 -4.90
CA ARG A 191 -13.86 -1.54 -5.97
C ARG A 191 -13.40 -0.39 -6.86
N ILE A 192 -12.20 -0.56 -7.43
CA ILE A 192 -11.66 0.40 -8.38
C ILE A 192 -12.59 0.59 -9.58
N LEU A 193 -13.17 -0.48 -10.12
CA LEU A 193 -14.10 -0.38 -11.26
C LEU A 193 -15.36 0.41 -10.92
N THR A 194 -15.90 0.27 -9.70
CA THR A 194 -17.06 1.04 -9.25
C THR A 194 -16.71 2.52 -9.18
N ILE A 195 -15.54 2.85 -8.62
CA ILE A 195 -15.05 4.23 -8.52
C ILE A 195 -14.86 4.83 -9.91
N LEU A 196 -14.22 4.10 -10.83
CA LEU A 196 -14.02 4.54 -12.21
C LEU A 196 -15.36 4.81 -12.91
N ASN A 197 -16.33 3.90 -12.78
CA ASN A 197 -17.67 4.07 -13.36
C ASN A 197 -18.40 5.29 -12.78
N GLU A 198 -18.40 5.47 -11.46
CA GLU A 198 -19.06 6.60 -10.78
C GLU A 198 -18.42 7.95 -11.12
N GLN A 199 -17.12 7.97 -11.38
CA GLN A 199 -16.40 9.17 -11.82
C GLN A 199 -16.42 9.36 -13.34
N ASN A 200 -17.09 8.48 -14.11
CA ASN A 200 -17.11 8.47 -15.57
C ASN A 200 -15.70 8.40 -16.19
N ILE A 201 -14.83 7.60 -15.59
CA ILE A 201 -13.44 7.40 -16.01
C ILE A 201 -13.34 6.07 -16.77
N GLU A 202 -12.93 6.13 -18.03
CA GLU A 202 -12.57 4.93 -18.76
C GLU A 202 -11.28 4.31 -18.18
N ALA A 203 -11.30 3.01 -17.92
CA ALA A 203 -10.18 2.25 -17.36
C ALA A 203 -8.83 2.46 -18.09
N LYS A 204 -8.85 2.68 -19.41
CA LYS A 204 -7.65 2.94 -20.23
C LYS A 204 -6.96 4.27 -19.93
N ASN A 205 -7.68 5.22 -19.30
CA ASN A 205 -7.19 6.56 -18.99
C ASN A 205 -6.59 6.64 -17.56
N LEU A 206 -6.57 5.53 -16.81
CA LEU A 206 -5.99 5.48 -15.47
C LEU A 206 -4.47 5.35 -15.57
N CYS A 207 -3.73 6.42 -15.27
CA CYS A 207 -2.28 6.42 -15.41
C CYS A 207 -1.54 6.03 -14.13
N TYR A 208 -2.12 6.33 -12.99
CA TYR A 208 -1.48 6.12 -11.70
C TYR A 208 -2.52 5.64 -10.70
N LEU A 209 -2.30 4.44 -10.18
CA LEU A 209 -3.08 3.88 -9.08
C LEU A 209 -2.15 3.74 -7.87
N LYS A 210 -2.31 4.63 -6.89
CA LYS A 210 -1.62 4.56 -5.60
C LYS A 210 -2.55 4.08 -4.52
N PHE A 211 -2.10 3.19 -3.64
CA PHE A 211 -2.87 2.81 -2.47
C PHE A 211 -2.00 2.34 -1.31
N ASP A 212 -2.29 2.89 -0.15
CA ASP A 212 -1.88 2.41 1.17
C ASP A 212 -3.18 2.24 1.97
N ILE A 213 -3.57 0.99 2.25
CA ILE A 213 -4.95 0.64 2.64
C ILE A 213 -5.00 -0.47 3.71
N GLU A 214 -3.99 -0.54 4.57
CA GLU A 214 -4.04 -1.24 5.87
C GLU A 214 -4.51 -2.71 5.76
N GLY A 215 -3.81 -3.50 4.93
CA GLY A 215 -3.98 -4.96 4.82
C GLY A 215 -4.88 -5.44 3.68
N SER A 216 -5.48 -4.52 2.92
CA SER A 216 -6.35 -4.86 1.78
C SER A 216 -5.61 -4.96 0.43
N GLU A 217 -4.31 -4.65 0.38
CA GLU A 217 -3.49 -4.55 -0.83
C GLU A 217 -3.47 -5.85 -1.63
N HIS A 218 -3.32 -7.01 -0.97
CA HIS A 218 -3.27 -8.30 -1.65
C HIS A 218 -4.60 -8.61 -2.38
N ALA A 219 -5.71 -8.29 -1.73
CA ALA A 219 -7.04 -8.51 -2.26
C ALA A 219 -7.37 -7.54 -3.41
N VAL A 220 -6.94 -6.28 -3.28
CA VAL A 220 -7.02 -5.25 -4.32
C VAL A 220 -6.22 -5.64 -5.56
N ILE A 221 -4.98 -6.11 -5.39
CA ILE A 221 -4.17 -6.61 -6.52
C ILE A 221 -4.88 -7.77 -7.23
N ASP A 222 -5.47 -8.71 -6.48
CA ASP A 222 -6.25 -9.80 -7.07
C ASP A 222 -7.46 -9.30 -7.87
N ASP A 223 -8.15 -8.25 -7.38
CA ASP A 223 -9.28 -7.65 -8.10
C ASP A 223 -8.84 -6.89 -9.36
N ILE A 224 -7.73 -6.13 -9.31
CA ILE A 224 -7.15 -5.45 -10.47
C ILE A 224 -6.88 -6.45 -11.60
N ILE A 225 -6.23 -7.58 -11.26
CA ILE A 225 -5.89 -8.64 -12.23
C ILE A 225 -7.17 -9.30 -12.78
N LYS A 226 -8.12 -9.67 -11.91
CA LYS A 226 -9.40 -10.28 -12.33
C LYS A 226 -10.21 -9.37 -13.24
N SER A 227 -10.20 -8.07 -12.92
CA SER A 227 -10.90 -7.01 -13.64
C SER A 227 -10.23 -6.64 -14.96
N LYS A 228 -9.04 -7.20 -15.24
CA LYS A 228 -8.20 -6.84 -16.38
C LYS A 228 -7.89 -5.34 -16.46
N LEU A 229 -7.87 -4.65 -15.31
CA LEU A 229 -7.49 -3.24 -15.24
C LEU A 229 -5.98 -3.14 -15.45
N ARG A 230 -5.53 -2.15 -16.23
CA ARG A 230 -4.11 -1.95 -16.54
C ARG A 230 -3.68 -0.49 -16.34
N PRO A 231 -3.58 0.00 -15.09
CA PRO A 231 -3.02 1.32 -14.83
C PRO A 231 -1.56 1.36 -15.30
N ALA A 232 -1.10 2.50 -15.80
CA ALA A 232 0.29 2.64 -16.24
C ALA A 232 1.28 2.36 -15.10
N HIS A 233 0.95 2.89 -13.93
CA HIS A 233 1.66 2.70 -12.68
C HIS A 233 0.70 2.13 -11.64
N ILE A 234 1.19 1.14 -10.91
CA ILE A 234 0.60 0.69 -9.66
C ILE A 234 1.66 0.92 -8.59
N ALA A 235 1.36 1.81 -7.64
CA ALA A 235 2.19 2.07 -6.48
C ALA A 235 1.43 1.66 -5.22
N PHE A 236 2.02 0.83 -4.37
CA PHE A 236 1.32 0.41 -3.16
C PHE A 236 2.26 0.04 -2.03
N GLU A 237 1.75 0.06 -0.81
CA GLU A 237 2.43 -0.41 0.39
C GLU A 237 1.93 -1.80 0.80
N PHE A 238 2.84 -2.64 1.30
CA PHE A 238 2.47 -3.83 2.06
C PHE A 238 2.30 -3.48 3.54
N ASP A 239 1.11 -3.71 4.08
CA ASP A 239 0.90 -3.60 5.52
C ASP A 239 1.56 -4.78 6.25
N GLN A 240 2.04 -4.54 7.46
CA GLN A 240 2.82 -5.52 8.23
C GLN A 240 2.25 -5.69 9.64
N PRO A 241 2.36 -6.91 10.21
CA PRO A 241 3.16 -8.04 9.74
C PRO A 241 2.40 -8.96 8.76
N VAL A 242 3.02 -9.28 7.63
CA VAL A 242 2.61 -10.37 6.73
C VAL A 242 3.79 -11.26 6.38
N PRO A 243 3.61 -12.58 6.23
CA PRO A 243 4.70 -13.45 5.86
C PRO A 243 5.30 -13.09 4.49
N PRO A 244 6.64 -13.18 4.32
CA PRO A 244 7.33 -12.83 3.07
C PRO A 244 6.76 -13.49 1.81
N TRP A 245 6.38 -14.77 1.88
CA TRP A 245 5.80 -15.47 0.72
C TRP A 245 4.44 -14.89 0.28
N THR A 246 3.72 -14.20 1.16
CA THR A 246 2.44 -13.56 0.82
C THR A 246 2.71 -12.33 -0.04
N MET A 247 3.70 -11.52 0.34
CA MET A 247 4.20 -10.41 -0.49
C MET A 247 4.74 -10.94 -1.83
N GLU A 248 5.56 -12.00 -1.78
CA GLU A 248 6.10 -12.65 -2.98
C GLU A 248 5.01 -13.09 -3.95
N LYS A 249 3.96 -13.72 -3.43
CA LYS A 249 2.84 -14.21 -4.22
C LYS A 249 2.11 -13.06 -4.92
N THR A 250 1.93 -11.93 -4.23
CA THR A 250 1.35 -10.72 -4.83
C THR A 250 2.24 -10.15 -5.94
N LEU A 251 3.55 -10.03 -5.70
CA LEU A 251 4.48 -9.54 -6.72
C LEU A 251 4.55 -10.48 -7.93
N LYS A 252 4.61 -11.79 -7.72
CA LYS A 252 4.59 -12.80 -8.79
C LYS A 252 3.31 -12.73 -9.63
N LYS A 253 2.15 -12.48 -9.00
CA LYS A 253 0.88 -12.28 -9.71
C LYS A 253 0.93 -11.03 -10.61
N LEU A 254 1.42 -9.90 -10.10
CA LEU A 254 1.61 -8.68 -10.88
C LEU A 254 2.57 -8.89 -12.06
N ILE A 255 3.71 -9.53 -11.81
CA ILE A 255 4.71 -9.82 -12.85
C ILE A 255 4.11 -10.71 -13.94
N LYS A 256 3.40 -11.79 -13.55
CA LYS A 256 2.71 -12.69 -14.49
C LYS A 256 1.63 -11.97 -15.29
N TYR A 257 0.96 -10.99 -14.69
CA TYR A 257 -0.06 -10.18 -15.36
C TYR A 257 0.53 -9.16 -16.36
N GLY A 258 1.85 -8.94 -16.32
CA GLY A 258 2.60 -8.14 -17.29
C GLY A 258 3.16 -6.85 -16.72
N TYR A 259 3.30 -6.73 -15.40
CA TYR A 259 3.98 -5.60 -14.77
C TYR A 259 5.48 -5.87 -14.58
N ALA A 260 6.26 -4.80 -14.61
CA ALA A 260 7.65 -4.76 -14.18
C ALA A 260 7.71 -4.08 -12.81
N ILE A 261 8.34 -4.70 -11.82
CA ILE A 261 8.64 -4.03 -10.55
C ILE A 261 9.94 -3.25 -10.75
N VAL A 262 9.86 -1.92 -10.71
CA VAL A 262 10.97 -1.03 -11.09
C VAL A 262 11.60 -0.32 -9.91
N ASP A 263 10.87 -0.22 -8.78
CA ASP A 263 11.42 0.34 -7.55
C ASP A 263 10.75 -0.23 -6.31
N ILE A 264 11.52 -0.25 -5.22
CA ILE A 264 11.10 -0.60 -3.86
C ILE A 264 11.76 0.36 -2.87
N TRP A 265 10.96 0.98 -2.00
CA TRP A 265 11.45 1.81 -0.90
C TRP A 265 10.65 1.52 0.38
N GLY A 266 11.34 0.99 1.38
CA GLY A 266 10.66 0.43 2.55
C GLY A 266 9.78 -0.75 2.15
N LEU A 267 8.48 -0.64 2.45
CA LEU A 267 7.45 -1.62 2.07
C LEU A 267 6.65 -1.19 0.83
N ASN A 268 6.99 -0.05 0.25
CA ASN A 268 6.38 0.46 -0.95
C ASN A 268 6.96 -0.19 -2.20
N VAL A 269 6.09 -0.41 -3.18
CA VAL A 269 6.39 -1.03 -4.46
C VAL A 269 5.93 -0.10 -5.57
N LEU A 270 6.78 0.11 -6.58
CA LEU A 270 6.38 0.71 -7.84
C LEU A 270 6.42 -0.34 -8.95
N ALA A 271 5.26 -0.59 -9.55
CA ALA A 271 5.07 -1.49 -10.68
C ALA A 271 4.60 -0.72 -11.91
N ILE A 272 5.21 -1.01 -13.07
CA ILE A 272 4.91 -0.37 -14.36
C ILE A 272 4.37 -1.40 -15.34
N ASP A 273 3.34 -1.05 -16.12
CA ASP A 273 2.87 -1.91 -17.20
C ASP A 273 3.98 -2.08 -18.26
N LYS A 274 4.44 -3.32 -18.49
CA LYS A 274 5.52 -3.62 -19.44
C LYS A 274 5.21 -3.16 -20.86
N LEU A 275 3.94 -3.12 -21.25
CA LEU A 275 3.51 -2.67 -22.58
C LEU A 275 3.87 -1.21 -22.88
N LEU A 276 4.24 -0.42 -21.88
CA LEU A 276 4.57 0.99 -22.03
C LEU A 276 6.07 1.26 -22.15
N ILE A 277 6.88 0.29 -21.74
CA ILE A 277 8.35 0.37 -21.70
C ILE A 277 9.01 -0.46 -22.79
N THR A 278 8.32 -1.49 -23.31
CA THR A 278 8.69 -2.26 -24.52
C THR A 278 8.17 -1.56 -25.77
#